data_AF-A0A498LKZ2-F1
#
_entry.id   AF-A0A498LKZ2-F1
#
_cell.length_a   1.000
_cell.length_b   1.000
_cell.length_c   1.000
_cell.angle_alpha   90.00
_cell.angle_beta   90.00
_cell.angle_gamma   90.00
#
_symmetry.space_group_name_H-M   'P 1'
#
loop_
_entity.id
_entity.type
_entity.pdbx_description
1 polymer ?
#
loop_
_entity_poly.entity_id
_entity_poly.type
_entity_poly.pdbx_seq_one_letter_code
_entity_poly.pdbx_strand_id
1 'polypeptide(L)'
;MVSTLNELSQLKYSGFGQPQPRHGLNLLYWFVQDCIHFSNNYIVPIYMPQNGDFGFHRYHNRIEDDDDHIVPLQNLPYYEVGNLNARGAEKLPKYVRENYSQNDPDSNRDRVIVRQDASGNFNRVYVTEHNDPKRFDRSKTYRVSQGLLSIIKNMSREQFLKQTINIREEPLIYTQYNHNVPERAPDNDGSWCTIL
;
A
#
# COMPACT_ATOMS: atom_id res chain seq x y z
N MET A 1 -19.98 7.27 -10.26
CA MET A 1 -20.17 7.06 -8.80
C MET A 1 -18.97 6.27 -8.29
N VAL A 2 -18.45 6.56 -7.09
CA VAL A 2 -17.29 5.85 -6.53
C VAL A 2 -17.70 4.46 -6.05
N SER A 3 -17.04 3.42 -6.57
CA SER A 3 -17.27 2.02 -6.19
C SER A 3 -16.92 1.76 -4.73
N THR A 4 -17.63 0.84 -4.06
CA THR A 4 -17.36 0.48 -2.66
C THR A 4 -16.77 -0.92 -2.56
N LEU A 5 -15.66 -1.04 -1.84
CA LEU A 5 -15.05 -2.30 -1.43
C LEU A 5 -15.68 -2.74 -0.10
N ASN A 6 -16.32 -3.89 -0.10
CA ASN A 6 -16.96 -4.49 1.06
C ASN A 6 -16.22 -5.74 1.57
N GLU A 7 -15.33 -6.31 0.75
CA GLU A 7 -14.63 -7.57 1.02
C GLU A 7 -13.13 -7.47 0.67
N LEU A 8 -12.32 -8.33 1.30
CA LEU A 8 -10.89 -8.45 1.01
C LEU A 8 -10.62 -8.90 -0.44
N SER A 9 -11.53 -9.70 -1.00
CA SER A 9 -11.54 -10.11 -2.42
C SER A 9 -11.57 -8.89 -3.35
N GLN A 10 -12.48 -7.94 -3.08
CA GLN A 10 -12.65 -6.72 -3.85
C GLN A 10 -11.43 -5.79 -3.70
N LEU A 11 -10.86 -5.71 -2.50
CA LEU A 11 -9.60 -5.00 -2.26
C LEU A 11 -8.43 -5.62 -3.06
N LYS A 12 -8.29 -6.96 -3.04
CA LYS A 12 -7.29 -7.70 -3.84
C LYS A 12 -7.41 -7.40 -5.34
N TYR A 13 -8.62 -7.45 -5.88
CA TYR A 13 -8.85 -7.26 -7.32
C TYR A 13 -8.86 -5.78 -7.76
N SER A 14 -8.98 -4.82 -6.83
CA SER A 14 -8.82 -3.39 -7.14
C SER A 14 -7.41 -3.01 -7.63
N GLY A 15 -6.39 -3.77 -7.22
CA GLY A 15 -4.98 -3.48 -7.47
C GLY A 15 -4.39 -2.39 -6.55
N PHE A 16 -5.15 -1.87 -5.59
CA PHE A 16 -4.65 -0.87 -4.65
C PHE A 16 -3.41 -1.37 -3.88
N GLY A 17 -2.39 -0.53 -3.79
CA GLY A 17 -1.11 -0.86 -3.15
C GLY A 17 -0.27 -1.91 -3.89
N GLN A 18 -0.52 -2.17 -5.17
CA GLN A 18 0.11 -3.25 -5.94
C GLN A 18 0.41 -2.86 -7.41
N PRO A 19 1.43 -3.46 -8.05
CA PRO A 19 2.43 -4.40 -7.50
C PRO A 19 3.44 -3.71 -6.56
N GLN A 20 4.41 -4.46 -6.02
CA GLN A 20 5.59 -3.84 -5.40
C GLN A 20 6.28 -2.87 -6.40
N PRO A 21 6.86 -1.75 -5.95
CA PRO A 21 7.18 -1.38 -4.56
C PRO A 21 6.07 -0.64 -3.79
N ARG A 22 4.85 -0.55 -4.36
CA ARG A 22 3.73 0.19 -3.76
C ARG A 22 3.45 -0.21 -2.30
N HIS A 23 2.98 0.75 -1.52
CA HIS A 23 2.88 0.67 -0.06
C HIS A 23 1.42 0.68 0.45
N GLY A 24 0.45 0.86 -0.43
CA GLY A 24 -0.97 1.09 -0.10
C GLY A 24 -1.59 0.04 0.81
N LEU A 25 -1.29 -1.24 0.63
CA LEU A 25 -1.78 -2.30 1.52
C LEU A 25 -1.26 -2.11 2.95
N ASN A 26 0.03 -1.87 3.14
CA ASN A 26 0.62 -1.60 4.45
C ASN A 26 0.10 -0.28 5.05
N LEU A 27 -0.11 0.76 4.22
CA LEU A 27 -0.70 2.03 4.62
C LEU A 27 -2.13 1.86 5.14
N LEU A 28 -2.99 1.13 4.41
CA LEU A 28 -4.37 0.87 4.84
C LEU A 28 -4.42 0.01 6.11
N TYR A 29 -3.58 -1.02 6.21
CA TYR A 29 -3.47 -1.83 7.42
C TYR A 29 -3.09 -0.98 8.63
N TRP A 30 -2.03 -0.17 8.51
CA TRP A 30 -1.60 0.77 9.55
C TRP A 30 -2.71 1.75 9.94
N PHE A 31 -3.36 2.38 8.94
CA PHE A 31 -4.46 3.31 9.18
C PHE A 31 -5.60 2.65 9.97
N VAL A 32 -5.99 1.43 9.61
CA VAL A 32 -7.04 0.69 10.32
C VAL A 32 -6.61 0.33 11.74
N GLN A 33 -5.37 -0.11 11.94
CA GLN A 33 -4.91 -0.59 13.25
C GLN A 33 -4.58 0.55 14.22
N ASP A 34 -3.93 1.61 13.76
CA ASP A 34 -3.30 2.59 14.66
C ASP A 34 -4.00 3.96 14.62
N CYS A 35 -4.73 4.30 13.54
CA CYS A 35 -5.35 5.63 13.39
C CYS A 35 -6.84 5.71 13.74
N ILE A 36 -7.54 4.57 13.79
CA ILE A 36 -9.00 4.54 14.03
C ILE A 36 -9.39 3.50 15.09
N HIS A 37 -10.52 3.75 15.74
CA HIS A 37 -11.28 2.72 16.44
C HIS A 37 -12.77 2.82 16.08
N PHE A 38 -13.55 1.79 16.42
CA PHE A 38 -14.99 1.79 16.20
C PHE A 38 -15.71 2.01 17.53
N SER A 39 -16.69 2.91 17.55
CA SER A 39 -17.53 3.18 18.71
C SER A 39 -18.93 3.55 18.24
N ASN A 40 -19.97 2.87 18.73
CA ASN A 40 -21.38 3.15 18.41
C ASN A 40 -21.67 3.32 16.89
N ASN A 41 -21.08 2.44 16.07
CA ASN A 41 -21.11 2.50 14.59
C ASN A 41 -20.38 3.68 13.93
N TYR A 42 -19.66 4.53 14.67
CA TYR A 42 -18.77 5.55 14.10
C TYR A 42 -17.34 5.02 13.93
N ILE A 43 -16.63 5.55 12.93
CA ILE A 43 -15.18 5.41 12.80
C ILE A 43 -14.55 6.63 13.48
N VAL A 44 -13.98 6.43 14.66
CA VAL A 44 -13.45 7.52 15.50
C VAL A 44 -11.94 7.62 15.29
N PRO A 45 -11.40 8.80 14.91
CA PRO A 45 -9.96 8.98 14.83
C PRO A 45 -9.29 8.90 16.19
N ILE A 46 -8.14 8.24 16.24
CA ILE A 46 -7.22 8.26 17.38
C ILE A 46 -6.33 9.53 17.32
N TYR A 47 -5.96 9.94 16.10
CA TYR A 47 -5.18 11.15 15.84
C TYR A 47 -5.99 12.12 14.97
N MET A 48 -5.98 13.41 15.34
CA MET A 48 -6.66 14.45 14.57
C MET A 48 -5.85 14.80 13.32
N PRO A 49 -6.37 14.60 12.09
CA PRO A 49 -5.59 14.80 10.86
C PRO A 49 -5.20 16.27 10.63
N GLN A 50 -5.83 17.21 11.33
CA GLN A 50 -5.43 18.62 11.40
C GLN A 50 -3.99 18.82 11.91
N ASN A 51 -3.49 17.92 12.76
CA ASN A 51 -2.22 18.08 13.46
C ASN A 51 -0.99 17.80 12.57
N GLY A 52 -1.17 17.18 11.40
CA GLY A 52 -0.07 16.83 10.50
C GLY A 52 0.72 15.58 10.88
N ASP A 53 0.30 14.84 11.92
CA ASP A 53 0.95 13.59 12.30
C ASP A 53 0.93 12.57 11.15
N PHE A 54 2.00 11.78 11.02
CA PHE A 54 2.15 10.75 9.98
C PHE A 54 2.05 11.24 8.52
N GLY A 55 2.12 12.55 8.28
CA GLY A 55 1.94 13.15 6.96
C GLY A 55 0.47 13.40 6.59
N PHE A 56 -0.46 13.34 7.55
CA PHE A 56 -1.84 13.77 7.32
C PHE A 56 -1.89 15.24 6.88
N HIS A 57 -2.70 15.56 5.88
CA HIS A 57 -2.95 16.95 5.49
C HIS A 57 -4.32 17.11 4.81
N ARG A 58 -4.75 18.36 4.61
CA ARG A 58 -6.04 18.69 4.02
C ARG A 58 -6.08 18.26 2.55
N TYR A 59 -6.92 17.30 2.21
CA TYR A 59 -7.27 17.03 0.82
C TYR A 59 -8.33 18.04 0.38
N HIS A 60 -8.04 18.80 -0.67
CA HIS A 60 -8.94 19.86 -1.12
C HIS A 60 -10.05 19.39 -2.06
N ASN A 61 -10.02 18.16 -2.56
CA ASN A 61 -10.97 17.61 -3.55
C ASN A 61 -11.21 18.60 -4.71
N ARG A 62 -10.14 19.14 -5.29
CA ARG A 62 -10.22 20.04 -6.44
C ARG A 62 -10.40 19.22 -7.72
N ILE A 63 -10.97 19.84 -8.73
CA ILE A 63 -10.81 19.40 -10.12
C ILE A 63 -9.38 19.74 -10.53
N GLU A 64 -8.69 18.77 -11.11
CA GLU A 64 -7.44 18.98 -11.86
C GLU A 64 -7.75 18.77 -13.34
N ASP A 65 -7.01 19.42 -14.23
CA ASP A 65 -7.38 19.68 -15.64
C ASP A 65 -8.19 18.55 -16.33
N ASP A 66 -9.43 18.87 -16.71
CA ASP A 66 -10.45 18.02 -17.35
C ASP A 66 -10.99 16.80 -16.54
N ASP A 67 -10.51 16.56 -15.31
CA ASP A 67 -10.98 15.47 -14.45
C ASP A 67 -12.08 15.87 -13.45
N ASP A 68 -13.13 15.06 -13.38
CA ASP A 68 -14.16 15.10 -12.33
C ASP A 68 -13.57 14.84 -10.92
N HIS A 69 -14.22 15.36 -9.88
CA HIS A 69 -13.92 15.02 -8.48
C HIS A 69 -13.87 13.49 -8.24
N ILE A 70 -12.78 13.02 -7.62
CA ILE A 70 -12.57 11.60 -7.30
C ILE A 70 -13.39 11.13 -6.09
N VAL A 71 -13.72 12.04 -5.16
CA VAL A 71 -14.67 11.82 -4.06
C VAL A 71 -15.82 12.83 -4.11
N PRO A 72 -17.01 12.52 -3.57
CA PRO A 72 -18.17 13.40 -3.71
C PRO A 72 -17.95 14.80 -3.12
N LEU A 73 -18.36 15.85 -3.84
CA LEU A 73 -18.47 17.19 -3.25
C LEU A 73 -19.40 17.15 -2.02
N GLN A 74 -18.93 17.70 -0.91
CA GLN A 74 -19.67 17.82 0.36
C GLN A 74 -19.17 19.07 1.09
N ASN A 75 -20.02 19.70 1.89
CA ASN A 75 -19.60 20.77 2.81
C ASN A 75 -18.97 20.18 4.10
N LEU A 76 -17.97 19.30 3.92
CA LEU A 76 -17.24 18.61 4.99
C LEU A 76 -15.76 18.51 4.62
N PRO A 77 -14.85 18.62 5.59
CA PRO A 77 -13.41 18.54 5.32
C PRO A 77 -12.98 17.12 4.93
N TYR A 78 -12.10 17.05 3.94
CA TYR A 78 -11.34 15.86 3.60
C TYR A 78 -9.88 16.01 4.04
N TYR A 79 -9.27 14.88 4.40
CA TYR A 79 -7.86 14.76 4.71
C TYR A 79 -7.28 13.54 4.02
N GLU A 80 -5.99 13.54 3.71
CA GLU A 80 -5.27 12.41 3.14
C GLU A 80 -4.02 12.07 3.94
N VAL A 81 -3.57 10.82 3.81
CA VAL A 81 -2.27 10.32 4.26
C VAL A 81 -1.74 9.32 3.25
N GLY A 82 -0.42 9.13 3.23
CA GLY A 82 0.27 8.18 2.36
C GLY A 82 1.37 8.80 1.52
N ASN A 83 1.39 10.12 1.34
CA ASN A 83 2.53 10.78 0.70
C ASN A 83 3.76 10.67 1.60
N LEU A 84 4.71 9.80 1.25
CA LEU A 84 5.94 9.55 1.99
C LEU A 84 6.95 10.72 1.94
N ASN A 85 6.69 11.72 1.09
CA ASN A 85 7.41 13.00 1.06
C ASN A 85 6.71 14.11 1.89
N ALA A 86 5.54 13.85 2.47
CA ALA A 86 4.87 14.84 3.32
C ALA A 86 5.60 14.99 4.66
N ARG A 87 5.67 16.23 5.17
CA ARG A 87 6.18 16.50 6.52
C ARG A 87 5.39 15.69 7.56
N GLY A 88 6.07 14.93 8.41
CA GLY A 88 5.45 14.06 9.40
C GLY A 88 5.36 12.60 8.94
N ALA A 89 5.53 12.30 7.64
CA ALA A 89 5.49 10.94 7.11
C ALA A 89 6.63 10.06 7.66
N GLU A 90 7.74 10.65 8.13
CA GLU A 90 8.81 9.92 8.81
C GLU A 90 8.34 9.17 10.06
N LYS A 91 7.24 9.62 10.68
CA LYS A 91 6.57 8.95 11.81
C LYS A 91 5.80 7.69 11.42
N LEU A 92 5.50 7.47 10.13
CA LEU A 92 4.85 6.23 9.67
C LEU A 92 5.72 5.01 10.05
N PRO A 93 5.12 3.86 10.39
CA PRO A 93 5.87 2.66 10.72
C PRO A 93 6.83 2.24 9.61
N LYS A 94 7.98 1.64 9.96
CA LYS A 94 8.99 1.20 8.99
C LYS A 94 8.36 0.35 7.86
N TYR A 95 7.47 -0.58 8.19
CA TYR A 95 6.81 -1.47 7.23
C TYR A 95 5.88 -0.77 6.22
N VAL A 96 5.48 0.49 6.47
CA VAL A 96 4.74 1.32 5.51
C VAL A 96 5.71 2.03 4.55
N ARG A 97 6.94 2.30 4.98
CA ARG A 97 7.97 3.06 4.24
C ARG A 97 9.09 2.20 3.65
N GLU A 98 9.07 0.89 3.89
CA GLU A 98 10.22 0.00 3.68
C GLU A 98 10.69 -0.07 2.22
N ASN A 99 9.76 0.00 1.28
CA ASN A 99 10.03 -0.06 -0.15
C ASN A 99 10.14 1.33 -0.82
N TYR A 100 10.16 2.41 -0.02
CA TYR A 100 10.19 3.76 -0.56
C TYR A 100 11.53 4.08 -1.24
N SER A 101 11.47 4.63 -2.46
CA SER A 101 12.63 5.07 -3.22
C SER A 101 12.32 6.39 -3.94
N GLN A 102 13.20 7.38 -3.79
CA GLN A 102 13.09 8.64 -4.53
C GLN A 102 13.26 8.45 -6.05
N ASN A 103 13.90 7.36 -6.48
CA ASN A 103 14.12 7.02 -7.88
C ASN A 103 12.96 6.21 -8.47
N ASP A 104 12.00 5.76 -7.66
CA ASP A 104 10.85 4.97 -8.09
C ASP A 104 9.55 5.69 -7.70
N PRO A 105 8.86 6.36 -8.64
CA PRO A 105 7.64 7.08 -8.36
C PRO A 105 6.49 6.17 -7.93
N ASP A 106 6.47 4.89 -8.34
CA ASP A 106 5.43 3.93 -7.94
C ASP A 106 5.46 3.68 -6.42
N SER A 107 6.65 3.74 -5.81
CA SER A 107 6.83 3.54 -4.36
C SER A 107 6.14 4.56 -3.44
N ASN A 108 5.52 5.62 -3.99
CA ASN A 108 4.82 6.67 -3.24
C ASN A 108 3.47 7.10 -3.88
N ARG A 109 2.80 6.19 -4.62
CA ARG A 109 1.51 6.52 -5.28
C ARG A 109 0.28 6.43 -4.38
N ASP A 110 0.31 5.63 -3.32
CA ASP A 110 -0.91 5.24 -2.59
C ASP A 110 -1.37 6.27 -1.56
N ARG A 111 -2.68 6.51 -1.50
CA ARG A 111 -3.30 7.40 -0.52
C ARG A 111 -4.50 6.75 0.16
N VAL A 112 -4.67 7.07 1.44
CA VAL A 112 -5.94 6.92 2.17
C VAL A 112 -6.53 8.30 2.35
N ILE A 113 -7.74 8.52 1.85
CA ILE A 113 -8.50 9.77 2.01
C ILE A 113 -9.64 9.53 3.01
N VAL A 114 -9.78 10.41 3.99
CA VAL A 114 -10.86 10.37 4.99
C VAL A 114 -11.74 11.62 4.86
N ARG A 115 -13.04 11.45 5.09
CA ARG A 115 -13.97 12.58 5.27
C ARG A 115 -14.39 12.65 6.72
N GLN A 116 -14.15 13.80 7.34
CA GLN A 116 -14.52 14.06 8.72
C GLN A 116 -15.88 14.76 8.79
N ASP A 117 -16.73 14.36 9.73
CA ASP A 117 -18.01 15.02 10.01
C ASP A 117 -17.87 16.14 11.06
N ALA A 118 -18.98 16.83 11.35
CA ALA A 118 -19.02 17.94 12.30
C ALA A 118 -18.69 17.52 13.76
N SER A 119 -18.79 16.24 14.09
CA SER A 119 -18.42 15.69 15.40
C SER A 119 -16.96 15.23 15.46
N GLY A 120 -16.19 15.40 14.38
CA GLY A 120 -14.80 14.97 14.29
C GLY A 120 -14.62 13.50 13.89
N ASN A 121 -15.69 12.73 13.64
CA ASN A 121 -15.58 11.32 13.25
C ASN A 121 -15.35 11.17 11.75
N PHE A 122 -14.76 10.05 11.32
CA PHE A 122 -14.67 9.72 9.91
C PHE A 122 -15.98 9.06 9.45
N ASN A 123 -16.71 9.72 8.56
CA ASN A 123 -17.93 9.15 7.97
C ASN A 123 -17.68 8.46 6.63
N ARG A 124 -16.51 8.65 6.00
CA ARG A 124 -16.06 7.91 4.81
C ARG A 124 -14.55 7.71 4.86
N VAL A 125 -14.11 6.55 4.37
CA VAL A 125 -12.72 6.22 4.07
C VAL A 125 -12.65 5.81 2.60
N TYR A 126 -11.62 6.28 1.91
CA TYR A 126 -11.33 5.97 0.52
C TYR A 126 -9.88 5.55 0.38
N VAL A 127 -9.62 4.66 -0.57
CA VAL A 127 -8.28 4.30 -1.04
C VAL A 127 -8.16 4.71 -2.51
N THR A 128 -6.99 5.20 -2.89
CA THR A 128 -6.73 5.66 -4.26
C THR A 128 -5.24 5.72 -4.54
N GLU A 129 -4.87 5.89 -5.80
CA GLU A 129 -3.51 6.15 -6.24
C GLU A 129 -3.41 7.46 -7.02
N HIS A 130 -2.22 8.04 -7.06
CA HIS A 130 -1.85 9.08 -8.01
C HIS A 130 -1.24 8.46 -9.27
N ASN A 131 -1.42 9.09 -10.43
CA ASN A 131 -0.68 8.73 -11.65
C ASN A 131 0.53 9.64 -11.89
N ASP A 132 0.51 10.85 -11.34
CA ASP A 132 1.64 11.78 -11.27
C ASP A 132 1.57 12.59 -9.94
N PRO A 133 2.57 13.41 -9.58
CA PRO A 133 2.59 14.14 -8.31
C PRO A 133 1.41 15.10 -8.03
N LYS A 134 0.53 15.32 -9.01
CA LYS A 134 -0.67 16.15 -8.89
C LYS A 134 -1.93 15.27 -9.01
N ARG A 135 -2.04 14.50 -10.10
CA ARG A 135 -3.29 13.86 -10.51
C ARG A 135 -3.57 12.53 -9.84
N PHE A 136 -4.75 12.43 -9.23
CA PHE A 136 -5.33 11.21 -8.68
C PHE A 136 -6.05 10.40 -9.76
N ASP A 137 -5.91 9.07 -9.73
CA ASP A 137 -6.66 8.20 -10.64
C ASP A 137 -8.06 7.88 -10.10
N ARG A 138 -9.07 8.52 -10.70
CA ARG A 138 -10.49 8.32 -10.39
C ARG A 138 -10.96 6.88 -10.62
N SER A 139 -10.42 6.17 -11.61
CA SER A 139 -10.75 4.76 -11.88
C SER A 139 -10.21 3.81 -10.82
N LYS A 140 -9.22 4.27 -10.05
CA LYS A 140 -8.58 3.59 -8.92
C LYS A 140 -9.00 4.14 -7.56
N THR A 141 -9.92 5.10 -7.51
CA THR A 141 -10.51 5.58 -6.25
C THR A 141 -11.67 4.67 -5.84
N TYR A 142 -11.59 4.10 -4.63
CA TYR A 142 -12.64 3.27 -4.06
C TYR A 142 -13.00 3.70 -2.64
N ARG A 143 -14.29 3.65 -2.28
CA ARG A 143 -14.72 3.75 -0.88
C ARG A 143 -14.46 2.42 -0.17
N VAL A 144 -13.77 2.44 0.96
CA VAL A 144 -13.68 1.25 1.84
C VAL A 144 -14.90 1.25 2.75
N SER A 145 -15.65 0.14 2.78
CA SER A 145 -16.81 0.02 3.67
C SER A 145 -16.36 -0.12 5.13
N GLN A 146 -17.21 0.33 6.05
CA GLN A 146 -16.95 0.16 7.49
C GLN A 146 -16.81 -1.33 7.87
N GLY A 147 -17.62 -2.21 7.27
CA GLY A 147 -17.50 -3.66 7.47
C GLY A 147 -16.13 -4.19 7.05
N LEU A 148 -15.59 -3.74 5.91
CA LEU A 148 -14.25 -4.12 5.47
C LEU A 148 -13.16 -3.58 6.41
N LEU A 149 -13.28 -2.33 6.89
CA LEU A 149 -12.35 -1.79 7.89
C LEU A 149 -12.42 -2.59 9.21
N SER A 150 -13.62 -3.01 9.64
CA SER A 150 -13.80 -3.87 10.82
C SER A 150 -13.24 -5.28 10.63
N ILE A 151 -13.30 -5.86 9.42
CA ILE A 151 -12.61 -7.11 9.09
C ILE A 151 -11.09 -6.92 9.24
N ILE A 152 -10.51 -5.92 8.58
CA ILE A 152 -9.06 -5.63 8.61
C ILE A 152 -8.57 -5.40 10.06
N LYS A 153 -9.36 -4.71 10.90
CA LYS A 153 -9.05 -4.46 12.31
C LYS A 153 -8.85 -5.74 13.13
N ASN A 154 -9.59 -6.79 12.81
CA ASN A 154 -9.55 -8.07 13.53
C ASN A 154 -8.55 -9.09 12.92
N MET A 155 -7.61 -8.63 12.09
CA MET A 155 -6.61 -9.48 11.43
C MET A 155 -5.18 -9.04 11.75
N SER A 156 -4.24 -9.99 11.78
CA SER A 156 -2.82 -9.67 11.78
C SER A 156 -2.36 -9.16 10.40
N ARG A 157 -1.24 -8.42 10.36
CA ARG A 157 -0.66 -7.91 9.10
C ARG A 157 -0.39 -9.02 8.10
N GLU A 158 0.11 -10.16 8.60
CA GLU A 158 0.40 -11.34 7.77
C GLU A 158 -0.88 -11.92 7.15
N GLN A 159 -1.95 -12.10 7.94
CA GLN A 159 -3.24 -12.58 7.45
C GLN A 159 -3.85 -11.63 6.43
N PHE A 160 -3.78 -10.32 6.70
CA PHE A 160 -4.27 -9.29 5.79
C PHE A 160 -3.51 -9.30 4.45
N LEU A 161 -2.18 -9.28 4.46
CA LEU A 161 -1.36 -9.30 3.25
C LEU A 161 -1.56 -10.61 2.47
N LYS A 162 -1.60 -11.76 3.15
CA LYS A 162 -1.85 -13.08 2.51
C LYS A 162 -3.18 -13.15 1.75
N GLN A 163 -4.20 -12.42 2.21
CA GLN A 163 -5.52 -12.40 1.56
C GLN A 163 -5.67 -11.29 0.51
N THR A 164 -4.87 -10.23 0.58
CA THR A 164 -5.02 -9.03 -0.28
C THR A 164 -3.98 -8.92 -1.38
N ILE A 165 -2.82 -9.56 -1.24
CA ILE A 165 -1.82 -9.60 -2.32
C ILE A 165 -2.37 -10.44 -3.48
N ASN A 166 -2.41 -9.81 -4.65
CA ASN A 166 -2.74 -10.37 -5.94
C ASN A 166 -1.45 -10.85 -6.61
N ILE A 167 -0.95 -11.99 -6.14
CA ILE A 167 0.02 -12.78 -6.88
C ILE A 167 -0.70 -13.30 -8.14
N ARG A 168 -0.70 -12.49 -9.20
CA ARG A 168 -0.53 -13.05 -10.52
C ARG A 168 0.85 -13.70 -10.51
N GLU A 169 0.93 -14.95 -10.94
CA GLU A 169 2.20 -15.65 -11.06
C GLU A 169 3.00 -15.01 -12.20
N GLU A 170 3.72 -13.92 -11.89
CA GLU A 170 4.95 -13.60 -12.61
C GLU A 170 5.85 -14.84 -12.47
N PRO A 171 6.25 -15.49 -13.58
CA PRO A 171 7.13 -16.64 -13.49
C PRO A 171 8.39 -16.22 -12.77
N LEU A 172 8.76 -16.94 -11.71
CA LEU A 172 10.09 -16.81 -11.14
C LEU A 172 11.09 -17.18 -12.25
N ILE A 173 11.66 -16.18 -12.91
CA ILE A 173 12.86 -16.35 -13.73
C ILE A 173 13.98 -16.67 -12.72
N TYR A 174 14.04 -17.95 -12.37
CA TYR A 174 15.23 -18.56 -11.79
C TYR A 174 16.32 -18.35 -12.84
N THR A 175 17.13 -17.31 -12.67
CA THR A 175 18.36 -17.16 -13.42
C THR A 175 19.19 -18.39 -13.15
N GLN A 176 19.25 -19.27 -14.14
CA GLN A 176 20.02 -20.49 -14.10
C GLN A 176 21.48 -20.09 -13.88
N TYR A 177 21.97 -20.23 -12.64
CA TYR A 177 23.39 -20.05 -12.33
C TYR A 177 24.12 -21.20 -13.02
N ASN A 178 24.59 -20.94 -14.24
CA ASN A 178 25.34 -21.88 -15.05
C ASN A 178 26.49 -22.44 -14.22
N HIS A 179 26.43 -23.75 -13.97
CA HIS A 179 27.56 -24.53 -13.47
C HIS A 179 28.62 -24.63 -14.56
N ASN A 180 29.40 -23.57 -14.72
CA ASN A 180 30.67 -23.60 -15.44
C ASN A 180 31.80 -23.84 -14.44
N VAL A 181 31.83 -25.04 -13.85
CA VAL A 181 33.03 -25.55 -13.19
C VAL A 181 33.89 -26.20 -14.27
N PRO A 182 35.12 -25.72 -14.54
CA PRO A 182 36.02 -26.40 -15.47
C PRO A 182 36.42 -27.76 -14.90
N GLU A 183 36.16 -28.81 -15.67
CA GLU A 183 36.53 -30.18 -15.37
C GLU A 183 38.06 -30.30 -15.24
N ARG A 184 38.56 -30.54 -14.02
CA ARG A 184 39.97 -30.90 -13.82
C ARG A 184 40.10 -32.41 -14.02
N ALA A 185 40.98 -32.79 -14.95
CA ALA A 185 41.38 -34.18 -15.13
C ALA A 185 41.96 -34.77 -13.83
N PRO A 186 41.74 -36.06 -13.54
CA PRO A 186 42.36 -36.72 -12.40
C PRO A 186 43.84 -37.03 -12.71
N ASP A 187 44.74 -36.40 -11.96
CA ASP A 187 46.15 -36.79 -11.93
C ASP A 187 46.28 -38.20 -11.31
N ASN A 188 46.68 -39.17 -12.12
CA ASN A 188 46.85 -40.57 -11.72
C ASN A 188 48.34 -40.89 -11.60
N ASP A 189 48.95 -40.55 -10.46
CA ASP A 189 50.29 -41.03 -10.10
C ASP A 189 50.18 -42.09 -8.98
N GLY A 190 50.73 -43.27 -9.25
CA GLY A 190 50.48 -44.52 -8.52
C GLY A 190 51.36 -45.67 -9.03
N SER A 191 52.64 -45.37 -9.24
CA SER A 191 53.64 -46.22 -9.89
C SER A 191 53.95 -47.56 -9.22
N TRP A 192 53.99 -48.63 -10.05
CA TRP A 192 54.83 -49.84 -10.01
C TRP A 192 54.93 -50.38 -11.47
N CYS A 193 55.88 -51.19 -11.97
CA CYS A 193 57.06 -51.84 -11.37
C CYS A 193 58.15 -52.22 -12.44
N THR A 194 59.31 -51.54 -12.44
CA THR A 194 60.67 -52.15 -12.59
C THR A 194 61.20 -52.66 -13.95
N ILE A 195 62.56 -52.67 -14.04
CA ILE A 195 63.50 -53.30 -15.00
C ILE A 195 63.78 -52.43 -16.25
N LEU A 196 65.02 -52.09 -16.64
CA LEU A 196 66.37 -52.56 -16.25
C LEU A 196 67.15 -51.61 -15.32
#